data_AF-A0A6B0XA90-F1
#
_entry.id   AF-A0A6B0XA90-F1
#
_cell.length_a   1.000
_cell.length_b   1.000
_cell.length_c   1.000
_cell.angle_alpha   90.00
_cell.angle_beta   90.00
_cell.angle_gamma   90.00
#
_symmetry.space_group_name_H-M   'P 1'
#
loop_
_entity.id
_entity.type
_entity.pdbx_description
1 polymer ?
#
loop_
_entity_poly.entity_id
_entity_poly.type
_entity_poly.pdbx_seq_one_letter_code
_entity_poly.pdbx_strand_id
1 'polypeptide(L)'
;MAKKKSKRKDAPATREWIGVFHPEFVEDLRYWVHTNRKITLRAFDLIQAVLRAPFSGIGKPEPLKYLPSGTWSRRLTEQHRLVYMVSEGRIDFLQARYHY
;
A
#
# COMPACT_ATOMS: atom_id res chain seq x y z
N MET A 1 18.34 -46.55 -16.28
CA MET A 1 17.13 -45.83 -16.77
C MET A 1 16.71 -44.81 -15.71
N ALA A 2 16.45 -43.57 -16.14
CA ALA A 2 16.54 -42.37 -15.32
C ALA A 2 15.39 -42.18 -14.29
N LYS A 3 15.75 -41.84 -13.05
CA LYS A 3 14.82 -41.34 -12.02
C LYS A 3 14.29 -39.96 -12.44
N LYS A 4 13.00 -39.87 -12.73
CA LYS A 4 12.28 -38.62 -13.03
C LYS A 4 12.26 -37.75 -11.77
N LYS A 5 13.14 -36.74 -11.67
CA LYS A 5 13.08 -35.73 -10.61
C LYS A 5 11.86 -34.85 -10.84
N SER A 6 10.88 -34.94 -9.93
CA SER A 6 9.75 -34.03 -9.84
C SER A 6 10.26 -32.60 -9.64
N LYS A 7 9.97 -31.71 -10.60
CA LYS A 7 10.16 -30.26 -10.43
C LYS A 7 9.12 -29.78 -9.42
N ARG A 8 9.50 -29.63 -8.14
CA ARG A 8 8.75 -28.77 -7.22
C ARG A 8 8.76 -27.38 -7.85
N LYS A 9 7.58 -26.86 -8.22
CA LYS A 9 7.41 -25.45 -8.53
C LYS A 9 7.67 -24.71 -7.22
N ASP A 10 8.76 -23.96 -7.15
CA ASP A 10 9.01 -23.08 -6.03
C ASP A 10 7.80 -22.15 -5.88
N ALA A 11 7.13 -22.22 -4.71
CA ALA A 11 6.14 -21.21 -4.37
C ALA A 11 6.83 -19.85 -4.44
N PRO A 12 6.19 -18.80 -5.01
CA PRO A 12 6.82 -17.49 -5.07
C PRO A 12 7.18 -17.08 -3.65
N ALA A 13 8.47 -16.79 -3.42
CA ALA A 13 8.94 -16.26 -2.16
C ALA A 13 8.04 -15.07 -1.77
N THR A 14 7.54 -15.07 -0.54
CA THR A 14 6.82 -13.93 0.02
C THR A 14 7.73 -12.71 -0.10
N ARG A 15 7.44 -11.84 -1.06
CA ARG A 15 8.19 -10.60 -1.24
C ARG A 15 7.91 -9.75 0.00
N GLU A 16 8.90 -9.62 0.87
CA GLU A 16 8.84 -8.67 1.97
C GLU A 16 8.97 -7.27 1.38
N TRP A 17 8.01 -6.40 1.69
CA TRP A 17 7.99 -5.02 1.22
C TRP A 17 8.58 -4.10 2.29
N ILE A 18 9.52 -3.25 1.89
CA ILE A 18 10.00 -2.16 2.74
C ILE A 18 9.01 -0.99 2.62
N GLY A 19 8.33 -0.66 3.71
CA GLY A 19 7.46 0.52 3.78
C GLY A 19 8.25 1.79 4.12
N VAL A 20 8.20 2.79 3.25
CA VAL A 20 8.82 4.11 3.45
C VAL A 20 7.71 5.16 3.55
N PHE A 21 7.71 5.95 4.61
CA PHE A 21 6.67 6.97 4.83
C PHE A 21 7.26 8.34 4.49
N HIS A 22 6.63 9.03 3.54
CA HIS A 22 7.03 10.39 3.20
C HIS A 22 6.59 11.36 4.30
N PRO A 23 7.28 12.51 4.48
CA PRO A 23 6.93 13.48 5.53
C PRO A 23 5.46 13.93 5.46
N GLU A 24 4.93 14.16 4.26
CA GLU A 24 3.52 14.54 4.05
C GLU A 24 2.55 13.47 4.56
N PHE A 25 2.84 12.20 4.27
CA PHE A 25 2.08 11.07 4.78
C PHE A 25 2.04 11.02 6.31
N VAL A 26 3.19 11.29 6.96
CA VAL A 26 3.29 11.32 8.43
C VAL A 26 2.45 12.45 9.01
N GLU A 27 2.49 13.63 8.40
CA GLU A 27 1.67 14.78 8.83
C GLU A 27 0.17 14.54 8.63
N ASP A 28 -0.23 13.83 7.58
CA ASP A 28 -1.62 13.40 7.40
C ASP A 28 -2.08 12.43 8.49
N LEU A 29 -1.25 11.44 8.84
CA LEU A 29 -1.54 10.54 9.94
C LEU A 29 -1.65 11.31 11.26
N ARG A 30 -0.74 12.27 11.50
CA ARG A 30 -0.77 13.16 12.67
C ARG A 30 -2.07 13.96 12.69
N TYR A 31 -2.49 14.55 11.58
CA TYR A 31 -3.76 15.26 11.49
C TYR A 31 -4.94 14.37 11.90
N TRP A 32 -5.02 13.15 11.35
CA TRP A 32 -6.10 12.22 11.69
C TRP A 32 -6.07 11.78 13.15
N VAL A 33 -4.89 11.63 13.78
CA VAL A 33 -4.79 11.30 15.21
C VAL A 33 -5.47 12.38 16.07
N HIS A 34 -5.31 13.64 15.70
CA HIS A 34 -5.87 14.78 16.44
C HIS A 34 -7.33 15.05 16.10
N THR A 35 -7.78 14.76 14.87
CA THR A 35 -9.13 15.11 14.41
C THR A 35 -10.11 13.95 14.40
N ASN A 36 -9.66 12.74 14.05
CA ASN A 36 -10.52 11.56 13.96
C ASN A 36 -9.73 10.24 14.04
N ARG A 37 -9.65 9.68 15.26
CA ARG A 37 -8.94 8.41 15.53
C ARG A 37 -9.47 7.21 14.73
N LYS A 38 -10.75 7.19 14.34
CA LYS A 38 -11.30 6.09 13.53
C LYS A 38 -10.67 6.07 12.14
N ILE A 39 -10.41 7.23 11.56
CA ILE A 39 -9.74 7.34 10.26
C ILE A 39 -8.26 6.93 10.39
N THR A 40 -7.58 7.29 11.48
CA THR A 40 -6.21 6.82 11.75
C THR A 40 -6.12 5.30 11.78
N LEU A 41 -7.01 4.63 12.53
CA LEU A 41 -7.03 3.16 12.60
C LEU A 41 -7.27 2.55 11.21
N ARG A 42 -8.21 3.12 10.45
CA ARG A 42 -8.46 2.70 9.07
C ARG A 42 -7.24 2.87 8.16
N ALA A 43 -6.47 3.95 8.33
CA ALA A 43 -5.23 4.16 7.57
C ALA A 43 -4.20 3.06 7.90
N PHE A 44 -4.03 2.70 9.17
CA PHE A 44 -3.16 1.59 9.56
C PHE A 44 -3.60 0.24 9.00
N ASP A 45 -4.91 -0.05 8.95
CA ASP A 45 -5.44 -1.26 8.30
C ASP A 45 -5.05 -1.30 6.80
N LEU A 46 -5.16 -0.16 6.12
CA LEU A 46 -4.78 -0.04 4.71
C LEU A 46 -3.27 -0.19 4.51
N ILE A 47 -2.43 0.41 5.37
CA ILE A 47 -0.97 0.27 5.32
C ILE A 47 -0.60 -1.22 5.42
N GLN A 48 -1.16 -1.96 6.38
CA GLN A 48 -0.92 -3.39 6.53
C GLN A 48 -1.44 -4.21 5.33
N ALA A 49 -2.58 -3.83 4.76
CA ALA A 49 -3.10 -4.48 3.57
C ALA A 49 -2.21 -4.26 2.34
N VAL A 50 -1.69 -3.03 2.18
CA VAL A 50 -0.75 -2.66 1.12
C VAL A 50 0.56 -3.44 1.24
N LEU A 51 1.14 -3.53 2.44
CA LEU A 51 2.37 -4.29 2.69
C LEU A 51 2.21 -5.80 2.47
N ARG A 52 0.99 -6.36 2.58
CA ARG A 52 0.74 -7.77 2.28
C ARG A 52 0.47 -8.02 0.80
N ALA A 53 -0.35 -7.18 0.18
CA ALA A 53 -0.80 -7.35 -1.19
C ALA A 53 -1.02 -5.98 -1.84
N PRO A 54 0.01 -5.34 -2.43
CA PRO A 54 -0.06 -3.94 -2.86
C PRO A 54 -1.14 -3.67 -3.89
N PHE A 55 -1.49 -4.64 -4.74
CA PHE A 55 -2.40 -4.44 -5.86
C PHE A 55 -3.82 -5.00 -5.62
N SER A 56 -4.13 -5.50 -4.42
CA SER A 56 -5.44 -6.10 -4.12
C SER A 56 -5.88 -5.91 -2.66
N GLY A 57 -7.12 -6.30 -2.37
CA GLY A 57 -7.69 -6.27 -1.01
C GLY A 57 -8.52 -5.02 -0.72
N ILE A 58 -8.56 -4.64 0.56
CA ILE A 58 -9.45 -3.59 1.06
C ILE A 58 -9.11 -2.20 0.50
N GLY A 59 -10.14 -1.33 0.45
CA GLY A 59 -9.98 0.04 0.00
C GLY A 59 -10.03 0.22 -1.51
N LYS A 60 -10.43 -0.79 -2.30
CA LYS A 60 -10.55 -0.70 -3.76
C LYS A 60 -9.29 -0.12 -4.42
N PRO A 61 -8.20 -0.90 -4.50
CA PRO A 61 -6.94 -0.45 -5.09
C PRO A 61 -7.13 -0.04 -6.55
N GLU A 62 -6.74 1.18 -6.89
CA GLU A 62 -6.91 1.76 -8.24
C GLU A 62 -5.56 2.37 -8.70
N PRO A 63 -5.03 2.00 -9.88
CA PRO A 63 -3.80 2.60 -10.41
C PRO A 63 -4.05 4.04 -10.86
N LEU A 64 -3.13 4.96 -10.52
CA LEU A 64 -3.23 6.37 -10.88
C LEU A 64 -2.46 6.65 -12.17
N LYS A 65 -3.18 7.05 -13.23
CA LYS A 65 -2.63 7.16 -14.61
C LYS A 65 -1.81 8.43 -14.87
N TYR A 66 -2.02 9.49 -14.10
CA TYR A 66 -1.39 10.80 -14.30
C TYR A 66 -0.22 11.06 -13.34
N LEU A 67 0.13 10.05 -12.53
CA LEU A 67 1.24 10.09 -11.59
C LEU A 67 2.35 9.14 -12.07
N PRO A 68 3.54 9.18 -11.46
CA PRO A 68 4.62 8.25 -11.80
C PRO A 68 4.15 6.80 -11.84
N SER A 69 4.71 6.02 -12.77
CA SER A 69 4.34 4.61 -12.95
C SER A 69 4.47 3.84 -11.63
N GLY A 70 3.50 2.96 -11.37
CA GLY A 70 3.44 2.21 -10.11
C GLY A 70 2.79 2.98 -8.95
N THR A 71 2.17 4.13 -9.20
CA THR A 71 1.35 4.83 -8.19
C THR A 71 -0.07 4.26 -8.13
N TRP A 72 -0.54 4.03 -6.91
CA TRP A 72 -1.84 3.45 -6.59
C TRP A 72 -2.54 4.27 -5.53
N SER A 73 -3.87 4.18 -5.52
CA SER A 73 -4.71 4.73 -4.47
C SER A 73 -5.60 3.67 -3.86
N ARG A 74 -5.92 3.84 -2.57
CA ARG A 74 -6.99 3.13 -1.87
C ARG A 74 -7.90 4.13 -1.16
N ARG A 75 -9.20 3.83 -1.13
CA ARG A 75 -10.23 4.57 -0.41
C ARG A 75 -9.99 4.49 1.10
N LEU A 76 -9.56 5.61 1.67
CA LEU A 76 -9.49 5.80 3.11
C LEU A 76 -10.86 6.19 3.65
N THR A 77 -11.49 7.18 3.00
CA THR A 77 -12.89 7.57 3.19
C THR A 77 -13.55 7.74 1.81
N GLU A 78 -14.79 8.23 1.78
CA GLU A 78 -15.42 8.61 0.51
C GLU A 78 -14.61 9.69 -0.21
N GLN A 79 -14.15 10.69 0.56
CA GLN A 79 -13.40 11.83 0.06
C GLN A 79 -11.91 11.54 -0.05
N HIS A 80 -11.27 10.95 0.96
CA HIS A 80 -9.81 10.85 1.03
C HIS A 80 -9.28 9.51 0.51
N ARG A 81 -8.03 9.55 0.02
CA ARG A 81 -7.30 8.37 -0.46
C ARG A 81 -5.99 8.21 0.30
N LEU A 82 -5.63 6.96 0.53
CA LEU A 82 -4.26 6.56 0.82
C LEU A 82 -3.57 6.34 -0.52
N VAL A 83 -2.55 7.14 -0.81
CA VAL A 83 -1.77 7.10 -2.05
C VAL A 83 -0.39 6.53 -1.76
N TYR A 84 0.04 5.57 -2.58
CA TYR A 84 1.32 4.90 -2.42
C TYR A 84 1.91 4.52 -3.79
N MET A 85 3.22 4.38 -3.85
CA MET A 85 3.94 3.94 -5.03
C MET A 85 4.64 2.62 -4.74
N VAL A 86 4.54 1.67 -5.68
CA VAL A 86 5.20 0.38 -5.59
C VAL A 86 6.38 0.36 -6.55
N SER A 87 7.59 0.21 -6.00
CA SER A 87 8.84 0.03 -6.74
C SER A 87 9.56 -1.22 -6.23
N GLU A 88 10.56 -1.74 -6.92
CA GLU A 88 11.24 -3.03 -6.64
C GLU A 88 11.45 -3.35 -5.14
N GLY A 89 10.54 -4.14 -4.54
CA GLY A 89 10.59 -4.52 -3.12
C GLY A 89 10.27 -3.41 -2.11
N ARG A 90 9.86 -2.21 -2.56
CA ARG A 90 9.58 -1.03 -1.73
C ARG A 90 8.19 -0.46 -1.99
N ILE A 91 7.57 0.05 -0.93
CA ILE A 91 6.33 0.82 -1.00
C ILE A 91 6.57 2.19 -0.36
N ASP A 92 6.46 3.23 -1.17
CA ASP A 92 6.49 4.63 -0.72
C ASP A 92 5.05 5.07 -0.42
N PHE A 93 4.73 5.33 0.85
CA PHE A 93 3.47 5.92 1.26
C PHE A 93 3.55 7.44 1.14
N LEU A 94 2.73 8.01 0.26
CA LEU A 94 2.86 9.40 -0.22
C LEU A 94 1.91 10.33 0.52
N GLN A 95 0.60 10.02 0.53
CA GLN A 95 -0.44 10.87 1.10
C GLN A 95 -1.55 10.02 1.74
N ALA A 96 -2.21 10.54 2.78
CA ALA A 96 -3.38 9.93 3.42
C ALA A 96 -4.53 10.93 3.63
N ARG A 97 -4.46 12.10 2.98
CA ARG A 97 -5.47 13.13 2.99
C ARG A 97 -5.42 13.89 1.67
N TYR A 98 -6.54 14.49 1.28
CA TYR A 98 -6.52 15.48 0.21
C TYR A 98 -6.32 16.84 0.84
N HIS A 99 -5.34 17.58 0.32
CA HIS A 99 -5.16 18.99 0.58
C HIS A 99 -5.88 19.74 -0.55
N TYR A 100 -6.96 20.44 -0.20
CA TYR A 100 -7.62 21.39 -1.09
C TYR A 100 -6.97 22.76 -0.96
#